data_AF-A0A0C2WIY9-F1
#
_entry.id   AF-A0A0C2WIY9-F1
#
_cell.length_a   1.000
_cell.length_b   1.000
_cell.length_c   1.000
_cell.angle_alpha   90.00
_cell.angle_beta   90.00
_cell.angle_gamma   90.00
#
_symmetry.space_group_name_H-M   'P 1'
#
loop_
_entity.id
_entity.type
_entity.pdbx_description
1 polymer ?
#
loop_
_entity_poly.entity_id
_entity_poly.type
_entity_poly.pdbx_seq_one_letter_code
_entity_poly.pdbx_strand_id
1 'polypeptide(L)'
;MFVLIPILSFVLFFAQYSPFAVALNCTADSAPCGTSTTCCPTTGYQCVDRRGIPLCEADLEEVRAGFPGPPCANPYLYNCNLSMGGFGCCPIGTMCYYGSLQSSPLVCKDVYGDPLPSHSVDETNFVSPALVAANENVLFSPQRNWSISSFPGTCNSGATVHVTSTVHSNITFNYTGPSIRIHTVTSPIGGVFGVFVDGFNTTSTIDTFSSSGESGCYPIQFPPFARAPPDQATKNQHSITLVYTGPSPDAANRSSSEDAILTFGVEIIAADPILRTFITDWYATMPCDLNITADIYMDPSYLDQSNPSYSNLPPYPPVYQYNSSAFCEQKIQRDAIFRTISTVSTVPKQYPVRSSILKYPWDEYLARFRLYALDNVTGVSIPLNITRSSGIVANFDVTLEHGILFPTWNATPTVQILDLALQVKRSNGLILFVITNGVVDWLVAVAFLLVSAATMVYHSHDIYTEMFVVPLGALFSLISVRANLPGAPPGFGTAIDSYTILPVTIILGACSFFLLLMILLRRVRKSIRRQEKKARKAQESNVLKINTKPEKVVPVMYLRACSQPGSEESA
;
A
#
# COMPACT_ATOMS: atom_id res chain seq x y z
N MET A 1 27.70 -0.55 20.86
CA MET A 1 27.67 0.29 19.64
C MET A 1 27.46 -0.56 18.37
N PHE A 2 28.27 -1.59 18.09
CA PHE A 2 28.12 -2.44 16.89
C PHE A 2 26.79 -3.24 16.78
N VAL A 3 26.09 -3.51 17.89
CA VAL A 3 24.79 -4.23 17.88
C VAL A 3 23.59 -3.29 17.69
N LEU A 4 23.72 -2.01 18.04
CA LEU A 4 22.62 -1.04 17.97
C LEU A 4 22.43 -0.48 16.56
N ILE A 5 23.50 -0.36 15.77
CA ILE A 5 23.45 0.15 14.39
C ILE A 5 22.54 -0.68 13.47
N PRO A 6 22.61 -2.04 13.43
CA PRO A 6 21.73 -2.82 12.56
C PRO A 6 20.25 -2.78 13.01
N ILE A 7 19.99 -2.73 14.32
CA ILE A 7 18.62 -2.60 14.84
C ILE A 7 18.05 -1.22 14.53
N LEU A 8 18.86 -0.16 14.68
CA LEU A 8 18.45 1.20 14.34
C LEU A 8 18.26 1.38 12.82
N SER A 9 19.11 0.78 11.99
CA SER A 9 18.91 0.73 10.54
C SER A 9 17.63 -0.02 10.15
N PHE A 10 17.27 -1.08 10.86
CA PHE A 10 16.02 -1.82 10.61
C PHE A 10 14.78 -0.98 10.95
N VAL A 11 14.79 -0.29 12.10
CA VAL A 11 13.69 0.61 12.51
C VAL A 11 13.57 1.83 11.59
N LEU A 12 14.71 2.45 11.23
CA LEU A 12 14.73 3.58 10.31
C LEU A 12 14.29 3.19 8.89
N PHE A 13 14.53 1.95 8.47
CA PHE A 13 14.12 1.45 7.15
C PHE A 13 12.61 1.23 7.02
N PHE A 14 11.94 0.72 8.07
CA PHE A 14 10.47 0.65 8.10
C PHE A 14 9.82 2.04 8.06
N ALA A 15 10.48 3.06 8.63
CA ALA A 15 10.03 4.44 8.49
C ALA A 15 10.23 4.98 7.05
N GLN A 16 11.31 4.56 6.37
CA GLN A 16 11.71 5.08 5.05
C GLN A 16 10.95 4.49 3.85
N TYR A 17 10.36 3.30 3.98
CA TYR A 17 9.59 2.64 2.91
C TYR A 17 8.07 2.72 3.09
N SER A 18 7.57 3.61 3.96
CA SER A 18 6.27 4.22 3.69
C SER A 18 6.38 4.95 2.34
N PRO A 19 5.51 4.70 1.36
CA PRO A 19 5.75 5.10 -0.02
C PRO A 19 5.44 6.59 -0.25
N PHE A 20 5.98 7.51 0.54
CA PHE A 20 5.86 8.95 0.31
C PHE A 20 6.92 9.73 1.11
N ALA A 21 8.01 10.18 0.48
CA ALA A 21 8.72 11.40 0.90
C ALA A 21 9.84 11.73 -0.08
N VAL A 22 9.66 12.80 -0.86
CA VAL A 22 10.78 13.56 -1.43
C VAL A 22 11.37 14.37 -0.28
N ALA A 23 12.65 14.22 0.02
CA ALA A 23 13.28 14.90 1.16
C ALA A 23 13.32 16.43 0.94
N LEU A 24 12.59 17.18 1.77
CA LEU A 24 12.72 18.64 1.90
C LEU A 24 13.99 18.98 2.69
N ASN A 25 14.71 20.04 2.29
CA ASN A 25 15.87 20.55 3.03
C ASN A 25 15.40 21.51 4.15
N CYS A 26 15.13 20.97 5.35
CA CYS A 26 14.83 21.76 6.53
C CYS A 26 16.12 22.34 7.17
N THR A 27 16.01 23.47 7.86
CA THR A 27 17.14 24.10 8.59
C THR A 27 17.54 23.28 9.82
N ALA A 28 18.73 23.51 10.38
CA ALA A 28 19.29 22.72 11.50
C ALA A 28 18.37 22.64 12.75
N ASP A 29 17.49 23.62 12.95
CA ASP A 29 16.58 23.69 14.09
C ASP A 29 15.16 23.18 13.76
N SER A 30 14.99 22.52 12.60
CA SER A 30 13.69 22.06 12.11
C SER A 30 13.75 20.67 11.46
N ALA A 31 12.73 19.84 11.70
CA ALA A 31 12.57 18.51 11.12
C ALA A 31 11.40 18.48 10.11
N PRO A 32 11.52 17.76 8.98
CA PRO A 32 10.42 17.64 8.02
C PRO A 32 9.22 16.93 8.65
N CYS A 33 8.01 17.42 8.35
CA CYS A 33 6.75 16.89 8.84
C CYS A 33 5.89 16.34 7.70
N GLY A 34 5.55 15.05 7.76
CA GLY A 34 4.78 14.33 6.74
C GLY A 34 5.46 14.27 5.37
N THR A 35 4.63 14.13 4.33
CA THR A 35 5.10 13.75 2.98
C THR A 35 5.29 14.92 2.02
N SER A 36 4.89 16.15 2.38
CA SER A 36 5.19 17.32 1.56
C SER A 36 5.12 18.67 2.31
N THR A 37 6.16 19.48 2.08
CA THR A 37 6.28 20.96 2.28
C THR A 37 6.50 21.59 3.66
N THR A 38 6.30 20.92 4.80
CA THR A 38 6.38 21.61 6.13
C THR A 38 7.60 21.16 6.96
N CYS A 39 8.34 22.13 7.55
CA CYS A 39 9.43 21.87 8.51
C CYS A 39 9.00 22.36 9.91
N CYS A 40 8.98 21.47 10.90
CA CYS A 40 8.61 21.79 12.29
C CYS A 40 9.84 22.04 13.16
N PRO A 41 9.80 22.99 14.13
CA PRO A 41 10.89 23.17 15.08
C PRO A 41 11.17 21.88 15.88
N THR A 42 12.44 21.57 16.14
CA THR A 42 12.83 20.35 16.87
C THR A 42 12.58 20.42 18.38
N THR A 43 12.25 21.59 18.92
CA THR A 43 12.00 21.81 20.35
C THR A 43 10.54 22.16 20.60
N GLY A 44 9.84 21.27 21.31
CA GLY A 44 8.48 21.48 21.79
C GLY A 44 7.37 21.24 20.78
N TYR A 45 7.67 20.71 19.58
CA TYR A 45 6.69 20.35 18.55
C TYR A 45 6.89 18.91 18.04
N GLN A 46 5.79 18.17 17.88
CA GLN A 46 5.68 16.89 17.19
C GLN A 46 4.98 17.05 15.84
N CYS A 47 5.40 16.27 14.86
CA CYS A 47 4.70 16.19 13.59
C CYS A 47 3.53 15.22 13.70
N VAL A 48 2.31 15.67 13.43
CA VAL A 48 1.13 14.82 13.44
C VAL A 48 0.45 14.81 12.09
N ASP A 49 0.36 13.62 11.49
CA ASP A 49 -0.22 13.38 10.18
C ASP A 49 -1.64 12.83 10.34
N ARG A 50 -2.64 13.72 10.30
CA ARG A 50 -4.06 13.35 10.34
C ARG A 50 -4.75 13.82 9.07
N ARG A 51 -5.24 12.85 8.27
CA ARG A 51 -6.07 13.06 7.06
C ARG A 51 -5.44 13.95 5.98
N GLY A 52 -4.13 13.85 5.77
CA GLY A 52 -3.46 14.36 4.57
C GLY A 52 -2.92 15.79 4.66
N ILE A 53 -2.89 16.40 5.85
CA ILE A 53 -2.23 17.70 6.07
C ILE A 53 -1.22 17.54 7.22
N PRO A 54 0.10 17.68 6.96
CA PRO A 54 1.10 17.64 8.02
C PRO A 54 1.09 18.94 8.84
N LEU A 55 0.99 18.82 10.17
CA LEU A 55 0.97 19.95 11.10
C LEU A 55 2.02 19.77 12.21
N CYS A 56 2.56 20.90 12.69
CA CYS A 56 3.44 20.95 13.86
C CYS A 56 2.59 21.17 15.12
N GLU A 57 2.51 20.16 15.98
CA GLU A 57 1.72 20.15 17.21
C GLU A 57 2.64 20.32 18.42
N ALA A 58 2.34 21.20 19.38
CA ALA A 58 3.16 21.28 20.58
C ALA A 58 2.89 20.08 21.52
N ASP A 59 3.91 19.58 22.23
CA ASP A 59 3.89 18.34 23.06
C ASP A 59 2.75 18.20 24.11
N LEU A 60 1.87 19.20 24.27
CA LEU A 60 0.88 19.30 25.34
C LEU A 60 -0.55 19.66 24.86
N GLU A 61 -0.84 19.68 23.56
CA GLU A 61 -2.19 19.96 23.04
C GLU A 61 -2.73 18.71 22.32
N GLU A 62 -3.94 18.26 22.64
CA GLU A 62 -4.59 17.14 21.94
C GLU A 62 -5.47 17.72 20.81
N VAL A 63 -4.97 17.73 19.57
CA VAL A 63 -5.74 18.26 18.44
C VAL A 63 -6.69 17.19 17.88
N ARG A 64 -8.00 17.49 17.81
CA ARG A 64 -8.98 16.65 17.11
C ARG A 64 -9.67 17.46 16.02
N ALA A 65 -9.68 16.92 14.80
CA ALA A 65 -10.33 17.55 13.67
C ALA A 65 -11.85 17.64 13.93
N GLY A 66 -12.44 18.83 13.80
CA GLY A 66 -13.82 19.16 14.17
C GLY A 66 -14.93 18.57 13.30
N PHE A 67 -14.64 17.54 12.50
CA PHE A 67 -15.60 16.99 11.54
C PHE A 67 -16.54 15.87 12.04
N PRO A 68 -16.36 15.17 13.18
CA PRO A 68 -17.25 14.11 13.58
C PRO A 68 -18.37 14.63 14.49
N GLY A 69 -19.29 15.43 13.97
CA GLY A 69 -20.47 15.84 14.73
C GLY A 69 -21.62 16.33 13.86
N PRO A 70 -22.86 16.31 14.38
CA PRO A 70 -23.99 16.92 13.70
C PRO A 70 -23.78 18.44 13.56
N PRO A 71 -24.41 19.08 12.56
CA PRO A 71 -24.38 20.54 12.44
C PRO A 71 -24.90 21.19 13.73
N CYS A 72 -24.30 22.31 14.12
CA CYS A 72 -24.87 23.14 15.18
C CYS A 72 -26.17 23.80 14.71
N ALA A 73 -26.86 24.52 15.61
CA ALA A 73 -28.02 25.34 15.25
C ALA A 73 -27.73 26.29 14.05
N ASN A 74 -26.47 26.67 13.89
CA ASN A 74 -25.96 27.34 12.71
C ASN A 74 -25.34 26.32 11.71
N PRO A 75 -25.86 26.20 10.46
CA PRO A 75 -25.34 25.25 9.45
C PRO A 75 -23.94 25.60 8.91
N TYR A 76 -23.39 26.74 9.32
CA TYR A 76 -22.01 27.15 9.05
C TYR A 76 -21.04 26.77 10.17
N LEU A 77 -21.51 26.05 11.19
CA LEU A 77 -20.69 25.53 12.28
C LEU A 77 -20.92 24.02 12.42
N TYR A 78 -19.85 23.26 12.61
CA TYR A 78 -19.95 21.86 13.03
C TYR A 78 -19.76 21.75 14.54
N ASN A 79 -20.55 20.84 15.14
CA ASN A 79 -20.33 20.47 16.52
C ASN A 79 -19.03 19.66 16.61
N CYS A 80 -18.06 20.19 17.34
CA CYS A 80 -16.85 19.44 17.63
C CYS A 80 -17.14 18.50 18.81
N ASN A 81 -17.66 17.31 18.52
CA ASN A 81 -18.04 16.36 19.55
C ASN A 81 -16.78 15.77 20.23
N LEU A 82 -16.47 16.29 21.41
CA LEU A 82 -15.47 15.73 22.31
C LEU A 82 -16.21 15.26 23.57
N SER A 83 -16.18 13.96 23.81
CA SER A 83 -17.08 13.23 24.72
C SER A 83 -16.95 13.55 26.22
N MET A 84 -16.43 14.72 26.62
CA MET A 84 -16.44 15.20 28.00
C MET A 84 -16.47 16.74 28.05
N GLY A 85 -17.67 17.33 28.15
CA GLY A 85 -17.86 18.55 28.96
C GLY A 85 -18.17 19.90 28.30
N GLY A 86 -18.20 20.03 26.97
CA GLY A 86 -18.57 21.32 26.34
C GLY A 86 -18.86 21.22 24.84
N PHE A 87 -20.03 21.70 24.41
CA PHE A 87 -20.38 21.84 23.00
C PHE A 87 -19.84 23.18 22.48
N GLY A 88 -18.74 23.16 21.74
CA GLY A 88 -18.25 24.32 21.00
C GLY A 88 -18.51 24.15 19.51
N CYS A 89 -19.04 25.18 18.90
CA CYS A 89 -19.32 25.23 17.48
C CYS A 89 -18.19 25.98 16.78
N CYS A 90 -17.55 25.32 15.81
CA CYS A 90 -16.43 25.89 15.08
C CYS A 90 -16.82 26.25 13.64
N PRO A 91 -16.30 27.36 13.09
CA PRO A 91 -16.46 27.69 11.69
C PRO A 91 -15.96 26.55 10.80
N ILE A 92 -16.70 26.25 9.74
CA ILE A 92 -16.33 25.16 8.84
C ILE A 92 -15.07 25.54 8.07
N GLY A 93 -14.09 24.63 8.05
CA GLY A 93 -12.73 24.91 7.56
C GLY A 93 -11.73 25.29 8.66
N THR A 94 -12.15 25.23 9.93
CA THR A 94 -11.26 25.40 11.08
C THR A 94 -10.99 24.07 11.80
N MET A 95 -9.82 23.97 12.39
CA MET A 95 -9.43 22.93 13.33
C MET A 95 -9.58 23.44 14.75
N CYS A 96 -10.21 22.67 15.63
CA CYS A 96 -10.48 23.13 16.98
C CYS A 96 -9.57 22.42 17.97
N TYR A 97 -9.07 23.19 18.94
CA TYR A 97 -8.18 22.70 19.98
C TYR A 97 -8.61 23.30 21.31
N TYR A 98 -8.43 22.53 22.38
CA TYR A 98 -8.39 23.09 23.73
C TYR A 98 -6.93 23.47 24.01
N GLY A 99 -6.72 24.62 24.63
CA GLY A 99 -5.43 24.89 25.25
C GLY A 99 -5.13 23.84 26.32
N SER A 100 -3.86 23.72 26.71
CA SER A 100 -3.30 22.69 27.60
C SER A 100 -3.96 22.49 28.98
N LEU A 101 -5.03 23.21 29.31
CA LEU A 101 -5.84 23.06 30.52
C LEU A 101 -7.29 22.74 30.11
N GLN A 102 -7.89 21.72 30.74
CA GLN A 102 -9.29 21.26 30.54
C GLN A 102 -10.36 22.37 30.74
N SER A 103 -9.98 23.56 31.22
CA SER A 103 -10.84 24.73 31.42
C SER A 103 -10.59 25.88 30.44
N SER A 104 -9.70 25.71 29.45
CA SER A 104 -9.44 26.72 28.43
C SER A 104 -10.61 26.80 27.43
N PRO A 105 -10.91 27.99 26.87
CA PRO A 105 -11.90 28.09 25.81
C PRO A 105 -11.46 27.27 24.60
N LEU A 106 -12.40 26.58 23.95
CA LEU A 106 -12.16 25.97 22.65
C LEU A 106 -11.66 27.07 21.71
N VAL A 107 -10.51 26.90 21.08
CA VAL A 107 -10.03 27.85 20.08
C VAL A 107 -10.09 27.16 18.73
N CYS A 108 -10.73 27.83 17.77
CA CYS A 108 -10.78 27.36 16.40
C CYS A 108 -9.60 28.01 15.69
N LYS A 109 -8.73 27.24 15.06
CA LYS A 109 -7.71 27.78 14.15
C LYS A 109 -8.16 27.51 12.74
N ASP A 110 -8.12 28.51 11.87
CA ASP A 110 -8.30 28.24 10.44
C ASP A 110 -7.11 27.47 9.86
N VAL A 111 -7.16 27.21 8.55
CA VAL A 111 -6.07 26.53 7.83
C VAL A 111 -4.74 27.29 7.88
N TYR A 112 -4.76 28.57 8.30
CA TYR A 112 -3.60 29.44 8.43
C TYR A 112 -3.05 29.49 9.87
N GLY A 113 -3.73 28.83 10.82
CA GLY A 113 -3.31 28.79 12.22
C GLY A 113 -3.70 30.04 13.01
N ASP A 114 -4.53 30.91 12.44
CA ASP A 114 -5.03 32.10 13.13
C ASP A 114 -6.22 31.74 14.03
N PRO A 115 -6.23 32.22 15.30
CA PRO A 115 -7.32 31.93 16.23
C PRO A 115 -8.60 32.66 15.81
N LEU A 116 -9.59 31.89 15.38
CA LEU A 116 -10.97 32.33 15.24
C LEU A 116 -11.74 32.06 16.55
N PRO A 117 -12.62 33.00 16.95
CA PRO A 117 -13.43 32.81 18.15
C PRO A 117 -14.29 31.55 17.99
N SER A 118 -14.28 30.68 19.00
CA SER A 118 -15.32 29.67 19.13
C SER A 118 -16.60 30.36 19.59
N HIS A 119 -17.72 29.97 19.00
CA HIS A 119 -19.01 30.55 19.35
C HIS A 119 -19.71 29.66 20.37
N SER A 120 -20.15 30.25 21.48
CA SER A 120 -21.16 29.64 22.34
C SER A 120 -22.49 29.61 21.60
N VAL A 121 -23.27 28.55 21.82
CA VAL A 121 -24.52 28.25 21.10
C VAL A 121 -25.62 29.33 21.27
N ASP A 122 -25.42 30.34 22.13
CA ASP A 122 -26.46 31.28 22.56
C ASP A 122 -26.59 32.62 21.80
N GLU A 123 -25.71 32.95 20.84
CA GLU A 123 -25.82 34.24 20.14
C GLU A 123 -26.50 34.11 18.75
N THR A 124 -27.76 34.55 18.70
CA THR A 124 -28.70 34.37 17.57
C THR A 124 -28.70 35.47 16.51
N ASN A 125 -27.80 36.45 16.56
CA ASN A 125 -27.85 37.60 15.64
C ASN A 125 -26.54 37.85 14.90
N PHE A 126 -26.28 37.04 13.87
CA PHE A 126 -25.37 37.43 12.80
C PHE A 126 -25.99 37.16 11.43
N VAL A 127 -26.21 38.25 10.70
CA VAL A 127 -26.51 38.24 9.27
C VAL A 127 -25.19 37.92 8.55
N SER A 128 -25.09 36.71 8.02
CA SER A 128 -23.94 36.28 7.22
C SER A 128 -24.19 36.59 5.74
N PRO A 129 -23.24 37.22 5.01
CA PRO A 129 -23.32 37.35 3.57
C PRO A 129 -22.84 36.02 2.95
N ALA A 130 -23.73 35.05 2.85
CA ALA A 130 -23.54 33.86 2.03
C ALA A 130 -24.88 33.40 1.45
N LEU A 131 -25.48 34.27 0.64
CA LEU A 131 -26.49 33.89 -0.33
C LEU A 131 -25.85 34.04 -1.72
N VAL A 132 -25.48 32.91 -2.32
CA VAL A 132 -25.44 32.81 -3.78
C VAL A 132 -26.14 31.51 -4.16
N ALA A 133 -27.48 31.53 -4.05
CA ALA A 133 -28.31 30.83 -5.01
C ALA A 133 -27.97 31.43 -6.37
N ALA A 134 -27.52 30.61 -7.34
CA ALA A 134 -27.23 30.97 -8.74
C ALA A 134 -27.28 32.48 -9.06
N ASN A 135 -26.32 33.26 -8.53
CA ASN A 135 -26.28 34.70 -8.85
C ASN A 135 -25.79 34.84 -10.29
N GLU A 136 -26.15 35.95 -10.91
CA GLU A 136 -25.74 36.42 -12.25
C GLU A 136 -24.21 36.42 -12.50
N ASN A 137 -23.40 36.07 -11.50
CA ASN A 137 -21.93 36.10 -11.52
C ASN A 137 -21.27 34.73 -11.77
N VAL A 138 -22.04 33.67 -12.03
CA VAL A 138 -21.49 32.36 -12.43
C VAL A 138 -21.37 32.31 -13.94
N LEU A 139 -20.14 32.23 -14.44
CA LEU A 139 -19.83 32.17 -15.87
C LEU A 139 -19.68 30.71 -16.31
N PHE A 140 -20.51 30.31 -17.27
CA PHE A 140 -20.48 28.98 -17.88
C PHE A 140 -19.84 29.08 -19.28
N SER A 141 -18.71 28.40 -19.52
CA SER A 141 -18.03 28.47 -20.81
C SER A 141 -17.72 27.08 -21.42
N PRO A 142 -17.99 26.86 -22.72
CA PRO A 142 -18.88 27.67 -23.56
C PRO A 142 -20.34 27.45 -23.11
N GLN A 143 -21.14 28.53 -23.04
CA GLN A 143 -22.51 28.48 -22.51
C GLN A 143 -23.41 27.42 -23.18
N ARG A 144 -23.19 27.15 -24.48
CA ARG A 144 -23.91 26.12 -25.26
C ARG A 144 -23.75 24.69 -24.74
N ASN A 145 -22.70 24.40 -23.96
CA ASN A 145 -22.43 23.06 -23.42
C ASN A 145 -23.15 22.80 -22.09
N TRP A 146 -23.93 23.77 -21.60
CA TRP A 146 -24.60 23.72 -20.31
C TRP A 146 -26.11 23.74 -20.51
N SER A 147 -26.76 22.68 -20.05
CA SER A 147 -28.22 22.58 -19.99
C SER A 147 -28.70 22.93 -18.59
N ILE A 148 -29.86 23.57 -18.48
CA ILE A 148 -30.49 23.90 -17.19
C ILE A 148 -31.56 22.86 -16.93
N SER A 149 -31.51 22.21 -15.78
CA SER A 149 -32.53 21.26 -15.31
C SER A 149 -33.11 21.70 -13.98
N SER A 150 -34.40 21.43 -13.78
CA SER A 150 -35.04 21.53 -12.47
C SER A 150 -34.71 20.28 -11.67
N PHE A 151 -34.05 20.43 -10.53
CA PHE A 151 -33.74 19.32 -9.66
C PHE A 151 -34.82 19.18 -8.57
N PRO A 152 -35.55 18.06 -8.49
CA PRO A 152 -36.64 17.89 -7.53
C PRO A 152 -36.18 17.63 -6.08
N GLY A 153 -34.87 17.62 -5.82
CA GLY A 153 -34.29 17.31 -4.51
C GLY A 153 -34.07 18.53 -3.59
N THR A 154 -33.65 18.23 -2.36
CA THR A 154 -33.50 19.14 -1.21
C THR A 154 -32.29 20.10 -1.27
N CYS A 155 -31.71 20.37 -2.44
CA CYS A 155 -30.66 21.39 -2.59
C CYS A 155 -31.24 22.81 -2.47
N ASN A 156 -31.94 23.13 -1.38
CA ASN A 156 -32.79 24.32 -1.20
C ASN A 156 -33.84 24.51 -2.32
N SER A 157 -35.11 24.47 -1.93
CA SER A 157 -36.26 24.66 -2.81
C SER A 157 -36.11 25.91 -3.69
N GLY A 158 -35.77 25.72 -4.97
CA GLY A 158 -35.62 26.80 -5.97
C GLY A 158 -34.30 26.84 -6.76
N ALA A 159 -33.33 25.96 -6.48
CA ALA A 159 -32.06 25.96 -7.22
C ALA A 159 -32.18 25.40 -8.65
N THR A 160 -31.71 26.18 -9.65
CA THR A 160 -31.46 25.69 -11.00
C THR A 160 -30.17 24.90 -11.04
N VAL A 161 -30.21 23.68 -11.61
CA VAL A 161 -29.01 22.85 -11.77
C VAL A 161 -28.50 22.97 -13.21
N HIS A 162 -27.22 23.26 -13.35
CA HIS A 162 -26.55 23.30 -14.65
C HIS A 162 -25.83 21.97 -14.87
N VAL A 163 -26.13 21.31 -15.99
CA VAL A 163 -25.60 19.99 -16.34
C VAL A 163 -24.80 20.08 -17.62
N THR A 164 -23.60 19.50 -17.61
CA THR A 164 -22.76 19.33 -18.79
C THR A 164 -22.27 17.89 -18.89
N SER A 165 -22.12 17.41 -20.12
CA SER A 165 -21.44 16.15 -20.46
C SER A 165 -20.25 16.38 -21.40
N THR A 166 -19.95 17.64 -21.75
CA THR A 166 -18.92 17.97 -22.74
C THR A 166 -17.60 18.28 -22.05
N VAL A 167 -16.57 17.47 -22.30
CA VAL A 167 -15.22 17.65 -21.75
C VAL A 167 -14.69 19.06 -22.04
N HIS A 168 -13.97 19.63 -21.07
CA HIS A 168 -13.44 21.01 -21.07
C HIS A 168 -14.50 22.12 -20.92
N SER A 169 -15.76 21.78 -20.67
CA SER A 169 -16.73 22.78 -20.21
C SER A 169 -16.37 23.23 -18.81
N ASN A 170 -16.38 24.54 -18.57
CA ASN A 170 -16.00 25.09 -17.28
C ASN A 170 -17.07 26.01 -16.68
N ILE A 171 -17.00 26.13 -15.36
CA ILE A 171 -17.78 27.07 -14.55
C ILE A 171 -16.78 27.93 -13.80
N THR A 172 -16.87 29.25 -13.92
CA THR A 172 -16.02 30.20 -13.19
C THR A 172 -16.88 31.14 -12.37
N PHE A 173 -16.50 31.37 -11.11
CA PHE A 173 -17.13 32.37 -10.27
C PHE A 173 -16.15 32.92 -9.24
N ASN A 174 -16.37 34.17 -8.84
CA ASN A 174 -15.55 34.85 -7.85
C ASN A 174 -16.15 34.66 -6.46
N TYR A 175 -15.29 34.45 -5.47
CA TYR A 175 -15.66 34.37 -4.06
C TYR A 175 -14.73 35.25 -3.23
N THR A 176 -15.24 35.70 -2.08
CA THR A 176 -14.45 36.47 -1.10
C THR A 176 -14.43 35.71 0.21
N GLY A 177 -13.25 35.60 0.81
CA GLY A 177 -13.02 34.90 2.08
C GLY A 177 -12.12 33.68 1.96
N PRO A 178 -11.79 33.06 3.10
CA PRO A 178 -10.75 32.02 3.19
C PRO A 178 -11.21 30.65 2.67
N SER A 179 -12.51 30.45 2.46
CA SER A 179 -13.06 29.18 1.98
C SER A 179 -14.33 29.38 1.16
N ILE A 180 -14.67 28.36 0.39
CA ILE A 180 -15.84 28.31 -0.46
C ILE A 180 -16.52 26.94 -0.36
N ARG A 181 -17.84 26.94 -0.25
CA ARG A 181 -18.67 25.73 -0.33
C ARG A 181 -19.37 25.68 -1.68
N ILE A 182 -19.24 24.55 -2.35
CA ILE A 182 -19.82 24.24 -3.65
C ILE A 182 -20.81 23.09 -3.44
N HIS A 183 -22.06 23.29 -3.78
CA HIS A 183 -23.05 22.23 -3.79
C HIS A 183 -23.05 21.59 -5.18
N THR A 184 -22.80 20.28 -5.26
CA THR A 184 -22.96 19.51 -6.49
C THR A 184 -24.15 18.56 -6.38
N VAL A 185 -24.63 18.10 -7.53
CA VAL A 185 -25.60 17.01 -7.60
C VAL A 185 -24.84 15.78 -8.03
N THR A 186 -24.90 14.72 -7.22
CA THR A 186 -24.35 13.43 -7.58
C THR A 186 -25.34 12.66 -8.44
N SER A 187 -24.86 11.75 -9.29
CA SER A 187 -25.66 10.94 -10.19
C SER A 187 -24.93 9.64 -10.57
N PRO A 188 -25.62 8.54 -10.91
CA PRO A 188 -24.99 7.33 -11.44
C PRO A 188 -24.19 7.53 -12.72
N ILE A 189 -24.46 8.62 -13.45
CA ILE A 189 -23.71 9.03 -14.64
C ILE A 189 -22.83 10.26 -14.39
N GLY A 190 -22.52 10.51 -13.11
CA GLY A 190 -21.72 11.63 -12.69
C GLY A 190 -20.32 11.62 -13.34
N GLY A 191 -19.75 12.81 -13.45
CA GLY A 191 -18.39 12.99 -13.92
C GLY A 191 -17.49 13.72 -12.95
N VAL A 192 -16.24 13.89 -13.38
CA VAL A 192 -15.19 14.52 -12.58
C VAL A 192 -14.97 15.95 -13.05
N PHE A 193 -14.85 16.87 -12.10
CA PHE A 193 -14.44 18.25 -12.32
C PHE A 193 -13.07 18.50 -11.68
N GLY A 194 -12.12 19.02 -12.44
CA GLY A 194 -10.87 19.55 -11.91
C GLY A 194 -11.08 20.94 -11.29
N VAL A 195 -10.43 21.21 -10.14
CA VAL A 195 -10.59 22.46 -9.39
C VAL A 195 -9.38 23.37 -9.58
N PHE A 196 -9.63 24.57 -10.11
CA PHE A 196 -8.64 25.62 -10.30
C PHE A 196 -9.01 26.83 -9.44
N VAL A 197 -8.04 27.45 -8.79
CA VAL A 197 -8.24 28.67 -7.98
C VAL A 197 -7.25 29.72 -8.45
N ASP A 198 -7.74 30.89 -8.85
CA ASP A 198 -6.93 31.98 -9.41
C ASP A 198 -6.07 31.54 -10.61
N GLY A 199 -6.62 30.63 -11.43
CA GLY A 199 -5.92 30.01 -12.56
C GLY A 199 -4.90 28.94 -12.17
N PHE A 200 -4.65 28.71 -10.88
CA PHE A 200 -3.75 27.67 -10.40
C PHE A 200 -4.45 26.31 -10.33
N ASN A 201 -3.83 25.28 -10.93
CA ASN A 201 -4.32 23.90 -10.85
C ASN A 201 -4.04 23.31 -9.47
N THR A 202 -5.09 23.12 -8.67
CA THR A 202 -4.97 22.61 -7.31
C THR A 202 -4.78 21.10 -7.25
N THR A 203 -4.83 20.39 -8.38
CA THR A 203 -4.90 18.91 -8.49
C THR A 203 -6.08 18.26 -7.77
N SER A 204 -6.95 19.05 -7.14
CA SER A 204 -8.16 18.57 -6.48
C SER A 204 -9.23 18.30 -7.53
N THR A 205 -10.06 17.29 -7.27
CA THR A 205 -11.18 16.93 -8.12
C THR A 205 -12.48 16.88 -7.32
N ILE A 206 -13.58 17.12 -8.01
CA ILE A 206 -14.95 16.88 -7.52
C ILE A 206 -15.52 15.76 -8.38
N ASP A 207 -15.73 14.59 -7.79
CA ASP A 207 -16.47 13.51 -8.44
C ASP A 207 -17.95 13.64 -8.10
N THR A 208 -18.78 13.67 -9.13
CA THR A 208 -20.24 13.71 -9.01
C THR A 208 -20.89 12.34 -9.19
N PHE A 209 -20.12 11.24 -9.23
CA PHE A 209 -20.66 9.90 -9.30
C PHE A 209 -21.35 9.45 -7.99
N SER A 210 -22.47 8.74 -8.12
CA SER A 210 -23.20 8.09 -7.04
C SER A 210 -23.54 6.66 -7.43
N SER A 211 -22.98 5.69 -6.71
CA SER A 211 -23.27 4.26 -6.93
C SER A 211 -24.68 3.85 -6.49
N SER A 212 -25.37 4.68 -5.71
CA SER A 212 -26.68 4.37 -5.11
C SER A 212 -27.84 4.35 -6.11
N GLY A 213 -27.63 4.75 -7.36
CA GLY A 213 -28.73 4.91 -8.33
C GLY A 213 -29.50 6.22 -8.17
N GLU A 214 -29.45 6.83 -6.98
CA GLU A 214 -30.15 8.07 -6.67
C GLU A 214 -29.25 9.29 -6.85
N SER A 215 -29.87 10.38 -7.35
CA SER A 215 -29.19 11.67 -7.44
C SER A 215 -29.36 12.46 -6.14
N GLY A 216 -28.26 12.90 -5.53
CA GLY A 216 -28.27 13.56 -4.22
C GLY A 216 -27.52 14.89 -4.23
N CYS A 217 -27.87 15.78 -3.29
CA CYS A 217 -27.09 17.00 -3.07
C CYS A 217 -25.85 16.67 -2.26
N TYR A 218 -24.66 17.05 -2.74
CA TYR A 218 -23.42 16.82 -2.04
C TYR A 218 -22.63 18.14 -1.90
N PRO A 219 -22.56 18.73 -0.70
CA PRO A 219 -21.74 19.91 -0.46
C PRO A 219 -20.26 19.54 -0.33
N ILE A 220 -19.41 20.25 -1.06
CA ILE A 220 -17.95 20.14 -0.98
C ILE A 220 -17.41 21.51 -0.61
N GLN A 221 -16.43 21.56 0.30
CA GLN A 221 -15.81 22.81 0.74
C GLN A 221 -14.33 22.79 0.45
N PHE A 222 -13.81 23.92 -0.03
CA PHE A 222 -12.41 24.17 -0.26
C PHE A 222 -11.94 25.39 0.54
N PRO A 223 -10.74 25.40 1.12
CA PRO A 223 -9.80 24.28 1.31
C PRO A 223 -10.37 23.12 2.18
N PRO A 224 -9.74 21.91 2.20
CA PRO A 224 -8.38 21.61 1.73
C PRO A 224 -8.27 21.38 0.22
N PHE A 225 -7.13 21.81 -0.33
CA PHE A 225 -6.71 21.50 -1.70
C PHE A 225 -5.62 20.43 -1.67
N ALA A 226 -5.56 19.56 -2.69
CA ALA A 226 -4.44 18.63 -2.87
C ALA A 226 -3.11 19.39 -3.09
N ARG A 227 -3.17 20.56 -3.71
CA ARG A 227 -2.08 21.54 -3.82
C ARG A 227 -2.62 22.95 -3.60
N ALA A 228 -2.18 23.60 -2.52
CA ALA A 228 -2.62 24.95 -2.19
C ALA A 228 -2.10 25.98 -3.23
N PRO A 229 -2.93 26.92 -3.70
CA PRO A 229 -2.48 28.05 -4.50
C PRO A 229 -1.46 28.91 -3.75
N PRO A 230 -0.38 29.38 -4.40
CA PRO A 230 0.71 30.10 -3.73
C PRO A 230 0.27 31.42 -3.08
N ASP A 231 -0.75 32.08 -3.64
CA ASP A 231 -1.26 33.37 -3.15
C ASP A 231 -2.53 33.24 -2.31
N GLN A 232 -2.94 32.02 -1.95
CA GLN A 232 -4.23 31.82 -1.27
C GLN A 232 -4.29 32.56 0.07
N ALA A 233 -3.17 32.63 0.80
CA ALA A 233 -3.10 33.30 2.10
C ALA A 233 -3.04 34.84 2.01
N THR A 234 -2.65 35.40 0.86
CA THR A 234 -2.36 36.84 0.72
C THR A 234 -3.48 37.62 0.05
N LYS A 235 -4.49 36.92 -0.48
CA LYS A 235 -5.64 37.50 -1.17
C LYS A 235 -6.92 37.11 -0.43
N ASN A 236 -7.87 38.04 -0.35
CA ASN A 236 -9.23 37.76 0.16
C ASN A 236 -10.24 37.54 -0.97
N GLN A 237 -9.90 37.93 -2.20
CA GLN A 237 -10.74 37.75 -3.37
C GLN A 237 -10.09 36.70 -4.27
N HIS A 238 -10.87 35.67 -4.58
CA HIS A 238 -10.44 34.53 -5.37
C HIS A 238 -11.44 34.25 -6.48
N SER A 239 -10.96 33.63 -7.54
CA SER A 239 -11.76 33.03 -8.59
C SER A 239 -11.62 31.53 -8.52
N ILE A 240 -12.72 30.79 -8.52
CA ILE A 240 -12.70 29.34 -8.65
C ILE A 240 -13.22 28.95 -10.03
N THR A 241 -12.50 28.05 -10.69
CA THR A 241 -12.91 27.47 -11.97
C THR A 241 -12.98 25.96 -11.85
N LEU A 242 -14.16 25.41 -12.10
CA LEU A 242 -14.39 23.97 -12.19
C LEU A 242 -14.35 23.58 -13.66
N VAL A 243 -13.50 22.64 -14.04
CA VAL A 243 -13.36 22.17 -15.43
C VAL A 243 -13.83 20.72 -15.51
N TYR A 244 -14.86 20.44 -16.29
CA TYR A 244 -15.33 19.07 -16.51
C TYR A 244 -14.28 18.27 -17.28
N THR A 245 -13.66 17.28 -16.63
CA THR A 245 -12.60 16.46 -17.21
C THR A 245 -13.12 15.20 -17.91
N GLY A 246 -14.37 14.82 -17.65
CA GLY A 246 -15.02 13.66 -18.26
C GLY A 246 -15.89 12.89 -17.28
N PRO A 247 -16.51 11.78 -17.72
CA PRO A 247 -17.23 10.86 -16.84
C PRO A 247 -16.34 10.35 -15.69
N SER A 248 -16.96 9.96 -14.58
CA SER A 248 -16.23 9.34 -13.49
C SER A 248 -15.70 8.00 -13.94
N PRO A 249 -14.46 7.62 -13.59
CA PRO A 249 -13.97 6.27 -13.85
C PRO A 249 -14.87 5.20 -13.19
N ASP A 250 -15.56 5.58 -12.10
CA ASP A 250 -16.48 4.71 -11.37
C ASP A 250 -17.92 4.79 -11.91
N ALA A 251 -18.26 5.88 -12.60
CA ALA A 251 -19.48 5.94 -13.39
C ALA A 251 -19.32 4.96 -14.55
N ALA A 252 -19.88 3.76 -14.39
CA ALA A 252 -20.08 2.83 -15.50
C ALA A 252 -20.58 3.66 -16.70
N ASN A 253 -19.79 3.69 -17.78
CA ASN A 253 -19.96 4.58 -18.92
C ASN A 253 -21.32 4.30 -19.58
N ARG A 254 -22.40 4.85 -19.00
CA ARG A 254 -23.78 4.52 -19.34
C ARG A 254 -24.21 5.19 -20.64
N SER A 255 -23.35 5.97 -21.29
CA SER A 255 -23.62 6.49 -22.63
C SER A 255 -23.73 5.40 -23.71
N SER A 256 -23.56 4.12 -23.40
CA SER A 256 -23.99 3.00 -24.25
C SER A 256 -24.10 1.66 -23.53
N SER A 257 -24.27 1.61 -22.20
CA SER A 257 -24.44 0.31 -21.52
C SER A 257 -25.78 -0.35 -21.84
N GLU A 258 -26.79 0.39 -22.28
CA GLU A 258 -28.05 -0.16 -22.81
C GLU A 258 -27.93 -0.59 -24.28
N ASP A 259 -26.92 -0.10 -25.02
CA ASP A 259 -26.68 -0.47 -26.42
C ASP A 259 -25.58 -1.53 -26.58
N ALA A 260 -24.91 -1.94 -25.49
CA ALA A 260 -23.90 -2.98 -25.53
C ALA A 260 -24.57 -4.34 -25.76
N ILE A 261 -24.60 -4.75 -27.03
CA ILE A 261 -25.11 -6.05 -27.46
C ILE A 261 -24.28 -7.19 -26.85
N LEU A 262 -22.95 -7.04 -26.76
CA LEU A 262 -22.07 -8.08 -26.22
C LEU A 262 -21.39 -7.60 -24.94
N THR A 263 -21.64 -8.30 -23.84
CA THR A 263 -21.04 -8.03 -22.54
C THR A 263 -20.06 -9.12 -22.12
N PHE A 264 -19.01 -8.73 -21.40
CA PHE A 264 -18.00 -9.65 -20.86
C PHE A 264 -17.90 -9.56 -19.34
N GLY A 265 -17.88 -10.74 -18.71
CA GLY A 265 -17.18 -10.95 -17.45
C GLY A 265 -15.75 -11.39 -17.73
N VAL A 266 -14.78 -10.88 -16.97
CA VAL A 266 -13.37 -11.24 -17.13
C VAL A 266 -12.85 -11.80 -15.82
N GLU A 267 -12.22 -12.96 -15.86
CA GLU A 267 -11.58 -13.59 -14.70
C GLU A 267 -10.15 -14.01 -14.99
N ILE A 268 -9.18 -13.43 -14.27
CA ILE A 268 -7.82 -13.97 -14.30
C ILE A 268 -7.77 -15.18 -13.38
N ILE A 269 -7.44 -16.34 -13.93
CA ILE A 269 -7.39 -17.63 -13.19
C ILE A 269 -5.96 -18.06 -12.85
N ALA A 270 -4.97 -17.60 -13.61
CA ALA A 270 -3.56 -17.85 -13.33
C ALA A 270 -2.68 -16.69 -13.80
N ALA A 271 -1.61 -16.44 -13.05
CA ALA A 271 -0.59 -15.46 -13.36
C ALA A 271 0.80 -16.08 -13.22
N ASP A 272 1.60 -15.98 -14.27
CA ASP A 272 3.01 -16.36 -14.25
C ASP A 272 3.87 -15.11 -14.51
N PRO A 273 4.39 -14.46 -13.45
CA PRO A 273 5.24 -13.28 -13.61
C PRO A 273 6.62 -13.60 -14.19
N ILE A 274 7.06 -14.87 -14.15
CA ILE A 274 8.36 -15.30 -14.68
C ILE A 274 8.26 -15.42 -16.20
N LEU A 275 7.23 -16.12 -16.68
CA LEU A 275 6.92 -16.23 -18.11
C LEU A 275 6.28 -14.96 -18.67
N ARG A 276 5.88 -14.03 -17.79
CA ARG A 276 5.14 -12.81 -18.14
C ARG A 276 3.83 -13.14 -18.86
N THR A 277 3.07 -14.07 -18.34
CA THR A 277 1.79 -14.47 -18.92
C THR A 277 0.65 -14.45 -17.90
N PHE A 278 -0.56 -14.18 -18.38
CA PHE A 278 -1.80 -14.32 -17.63
C PHE A 278 -2.75 -15.23 -18.38
N ILE A 279 -3.37 -16.16 -17.65
CA ILE A 279 -4.46 -17.00 -18.16
C ILE A 279 -5.76 -16.37 -17.69
N THR A 280 -6.59 -15.98 -18.65
CA THR A 280 -7.84 -15.25 -18.44
C THR A 280 -9.00 -16.03 -19.05
N ASP A 281 -10.04 -16.23 -18.26
CA ASP A 281 -11.34 -16.75 -18.70
C ASP A 281 -12.28 -15.57 -18.95
N TRP A 282 -12.95 -15.62 -20.10
CA TRP A 282 -13.88 -14.60 -20.57
C TRP A 282 -15.27 -15.19 -20.62
N TYR A 283 -16.21 -14.54 -19.96
CA TYR A 283 -17.61 -14.91 -19.88
C TYR A 283 -18.41 -13.98 -20.77
N ALA A 284 -18.67 -14.41 -22.00
CA ALA A 284 -19.45 -13.63 -22.95
C ALA A 284 -20.95 -13.78 -22.66
N THR A 285 -21.72 -12.70 -22.77
CA THR A 285 -23.18 -12.73 -22.65
C THR A 285 -23.82 -11.75 -23.62
N MET A 286 -24.83 -12.21 -24.34
CA MET A 286 -25.63 -11.44 -25.31
C MET A 286 -27.12 -11.65 -25.03
N PRO A 287 -27.99 -10.66 -25.31
CA PRO A 287 -29.43 -10.83 -25.27
C PRO A 287 -29.95 -11.92 -26.22
N CYS A 288 -30.97 -12.68 -25.80
CA CYS A 288 -31.52 -13.81 -26.55
C CYS A 288 -32.50 -13.43 -27.68
N ASP A 289 -32.93 -12.19 -27.72
CA ASP A 289 -33.80 -11.61 -28.74
C ASP A 289 -33.06 -11.29 -30.05
N LEU A 290 -31.73 -11.31 -30.02
CA LEU A 290 -30.88 -11.11 -31.19
C LEU A 290 -30.52 -12.47 -31.79
N ASN A 291 -30.72 -12.65 -33.10
CA ASN A 291 -30.26 -13.85 -33.83
C ASN A 291 -28.95 -13.53 -34.57
N ILE A 292 -27.90 -13.24 -33.80
CA ILE A 292 -26.60 -12.79 -34.30
C ILE A 292 -25.51 -13.80 -33.88
N THR A 293 -24.59 -14.08 -34.78
CA THR A 293 -23.35 -14.81 -34.45
C THR A 293 -22.21 -13.81 -34.41
N ALA A 294 -21.64 -13.58 -33.23
CA ALA A 294 -20.57 -12.63 -33.02
C ALA A 294 -19.20 -13.32 -33.08
N ASP A 295 -18.37 -12.90 -34.03
CA ASP A 295 -16.96 -13.27 -34.10
C ASP A 295 -16.16 -12.27 -33.27
N ILE A 296 -15.58 -12.76 -32.18
CA ILE A 296 -14.80 -11.97 -31.22
C ILE A 296 -13.34 -12.08 -31.60
N TYR A 297 -12.68 -10.96 -31.76
CA TYR A 297 -11.26 -10.87 -32.09
C TYR A 297 -10.50 -10.19 -30.97
N MET A 298 -9.25 -10.60 -30.79
CA MET A 298 -8.32 -9.98 -29.85
C MET A 298 -7.03 -9.65 -30.60
N ASP A 299 -6.45 -8.49 -30.30
CA ASP A 299 -5.18 -8.07 -30.90
C ASP A 299 -4.07 -9.05 -30.50
N PRO A 300 -3.42 -9.73 -31.47
CA PRO A 300 -2.43 -10.77 -31.19
C PRO A 300 -1.16 -10.22 -30.52
N SER A 301 -0.93 -8.90 -30.52
CA SER A 301 0.19 -8.29 -29.81
C SER A 301 0.07 -8.42 -28.28
N TYR A 302 -1.14 -8.66 -27.76
CA TYR A 302 -1.38 -8.91 -26.34
C TYR A 302 -1.54 -10.40 -26.02
N LEU A 303 -1.54 -11.27 -27.03
CA LEU A 303 -1.63 -12.72 -26.84
C LEU A 303 -0.24 -13.36 -26.77
N ASP A 304 -0.11 -14.38 -25.92
CA ASP A 304 1.10 -15.21 -25.91
C ASP A 304 1.12 -16.15 -27.11
N GLN A 305 2.31 -16.53 -27.59
CA GLN A 305 2.45 -17.43 -28.74
C GLN A 305 1.90 -18.83 -28.47
N SER A 306 1.80 -19.24 -27.20
CA SER A 306 1.17 -20.51 -26.81
C SER A 306 -0.36 -20.47 -26.84
N ASN A 307 -0.97 -19.29 -27.02
CA ASN A 307 -2.41 -19.16 -27.11
C ASN A 307 -2.93 -19.82 -28.42
N PRO A 308 -3.95 -20.69 -28.34
CA PRO A 308 -4.53 -21.33 -29.54
C PRO A 308 -5.01 -20.35 -30.62
N SER A 309 -5.40 -19.14 -30.22
CA SER A 309 -5.90 -18.09 -31.11
C SER A 309 -4.81 -17.12 -31.59
N TYR A 310 -3.56 -17.32 -31.20
CA TYR A 310 -2.45 -16.49 -31.67
C TYR A 310 -2.17 -16.75 -33.16
N SER A 311 -2.13 -15.68 -33.95
CA SER A 311 -1.63 -15.68 -35.32
C SER A 311 -0.75 -14.45 -35.54
N ASN A 312 0.42 -14.65 -36.13
CA ASN A 312 1.33 -13.56 -36.49
C ASN A 312 1.02 -12.93 -37.85
N LEU A 313 0.06 -13.49 -38.61
CA LEU A 313 -0.29 -13.03 -39.95
C LEU A 313 -1.80 -12.76 -40.05
N PRO A 314 -2.21 -11.61 -40.62
CA PRO A 314 -3.60 -11.35 -40.94
C PRO A 314 -4.06 -12.23 -42.14
N PRO A 315 -5.36 -12.57 -42.24
CA PRO A 315 -6.43 -12.24 -41.30
C PRO A 315 -6.29 -13.03 -39.99
N TYR A 316 -6.52 -12.35 -38.86
CA TYR A 316 -6.49 -13.01 -37.56
C TYR A 316 -7.77 -13.83 -37.38
N PRO A 317 -7.69 -15.09 -36.93
CA PRO A 317 -8.88 -15.87 -36.61
C PRO A 317 -9.60 -15.27 -35.39
N PRO A 318 -10.93 -15.42 -35.27
CA PRO A 318 -11.63 -15.03 -34.06
C PRO A 318 -11.13 -15.87 -32.87
N VAL A 319 -10.94 -15.24 -31.72
CA VAL A 319 -10.63 -15.93 -30.46
C VAL A 319 -11.81 -16.77 -29.99
N TYR A 320 -13.03 -16.35 -30.30
CA TYR A 320 -14.25 -17.04 -29.95
C TYR A 320 -15.40 -16.63 -30.87
N GLN A 321 -16.29 -17.57 -31.19
CA GLN A 321 -17.51 -17.32 -31.93
C GLN A 321 -18.72 -17.54 -31.01
N TYR A 322 -19.43 -16.46 -30.70
CA TYR A 322 -20.61 -16.49 -29.84
C TYR A 322 -21.87 -16.57 -30.69
N ASN A 323 -22.57 -17.69 -30.67
CA ASN A 323 -23.86 -17.87 -31.34
C ASN A 323 -25.00 -17.70 -30.33
N SER A 324 -25.68 -16.55 -30.38
CA SER A 324 -26.77 -16.18 -29.47
C SER A 324 -27.95 -17.15 -29.53
N SER A 325 -28.43 -17.51 -30.73
CA SER A 325 -29.56 -18.42 -30.86
C SER A 325 -29.25 -19.81 -30.33
N ALA A 326 -28.06 -20.34 -30.62
CA ALA A 326 -27.63 -21.63 -30.10
C ALA A 326 -27.40 -21.63 -28.56
N PHE A 327 -26.92 -20.51 -28.00
CA PHE A 327 -26.79 -20.34 -26.55
C PHE A 327 -28.16 -20.31 -25.86
N CYS A 328 -29.11 -19.55 -26.38
CA CYS A 328 -30.45 -19.36 -25.80
C CYS A 328 -31.33 -20.61 -25.91
N GLU A 329 -31.13 -21.42 -26.94
CA GLU A 329 -31.75 -22.75 -27.06
C GLU A 329 -31.11 -23.79 -26.12
N GLN A 330 -30.10 -23.41 -25.31
CA GLN A 330 -29.32 -24.29 -24.44
C GLN A 330 -28.68 -25.46 -25.18
N LYS A 331 -28.41 -25.30 -26.47
CA LYS A 331 -27.70 -26.30 -27.28
C LYS A 331 -26.18 -26.24 -27.06
N ILE A 332 -25.70 -25.16 -26.47
CA ILE A 332 -24.29 -24.94 -26.10
C ILE A 332 -24.13 -25.09 -24.58
N GLN A 333 -22.89 -25.24 -24.11
CA GLN A 333 -22.52 -25.13 -22.70
C GLN A 333 -23.20 -23.92 -22.03
N ARG A 334 -23.69 -24.12 -20.80
CA ARG A 334 -24.44 -23.11 -20.03
C ARG A 334 -23.70 -21.78 -19.87
N ASP A 335 -22.37 -21.83 -19.91
CA ASP A 335 -21.52 -20.67 -19.80
C ASP A 335 -20.70 -20.54 -21.09
N ALA A 336 -20.86 -19.42 -21.80
CA ALA A 336 -20.07 -19.10 -22.99
C ALA A 336 -18.70 -18.60 -22.55
N ILE A 337 -17.83 -19.55 -22.20
CA ILE A 337 -16.49 -19.29 -21.68
C ILE A 337 -15.46 -19.55 -22.77
N PHE A 338 -14.54 -18.61 -22.95
CA PHE A 338 -13.30 -18.87 -23.68
C PHE A 338 -12.09 -18.42 -22.87
N ARG A 339 -10.97 -19.10 -23.10
CA ARG A 339 -9.73 -18.89 -22.37
C ARG A 339 -8.66 -18.29 -23.26
N THR A 340 -7.99 -17.26 -22.79
CA THR A 340 -6.84 -16.68 -23.47
C THR A 340 -5.61 -16.69 -22.56
N ILE A 341 -4.46 -16.96 -23.16
CA ILE A 341 -3.14 -16.70 -22.59
C ILE A 341 -2.66 -15.37 -23.16
N SER A 342 -2.48 -14.38 -22.29
CA SER A 342 -2.06 -13.01 -22.64
C SER A 342 -0.67 -12.72 -22.08
N THR A 343 0.05 -11.81 -22.74
CA THR A 343 1.38 -11.38 -22.29
C THR A 343 1.26 -10.18 -21.34
N VAL A 344 2.11 -10.15 -20.32
CA VAL A 344 2.23 -9.01 -19.42
C VAL A 344 2.99 -7.91 -20.15
N SER A 345 2.33 -6.79 -20.39
CA SER A 345 2.98 -5.62 -20.97
C SER A 345 3.73 -4.87 -19.87
N THR A 346 5.07 -4.80 -19.97
CA THR A 346 5.83 -3.84 -19.17
C THR A 346 5.54 -2.45 -19.73
N VAL A 347 4.83 -1.63 -18.96
CA VAL A 347 4.39 -0.29 -19.38
C VAL A 347 5.57 0.47 -20.00
N PRO A 348 5.44 1.02 -21.22
CA PRO A 348 6.51 1.82 -21.82
C PRO A 348 6.87 3.00 -20.91
N LYS A 349 8.16 3.37 -20.94
CA LYS A 349 8.96 4.28 -20.06
C LYS A 349 8.31 5.56 -19.50
N GLN A 350 7.11 5.93 -19.91
CA GLN A 350 6.45 7.19 -19.55
C GLN A 350 5.81 7.15 -18.16
N TYR A 351 5.60 5.97 -17.58
CA TYR A 351 5.24 5.79 -16.17
C TYR A 351 6.44 5.22 -15.40
N PRO A 352 6.75 5.75 -14.20
CA PRO A 352 7.90 5.28 -13.41
C PRO A 352 7.78 3.78 -13.22
N VAL A 353 8.81 3.04 -13.63
CA VAL A 353 8.88 1.58 -13.75
C VAL A 353 8.35 0.87 -12.48
N ARG A 354 7.06 0.49 -12.47
CA ARG A 354 6.45 -0.27 -11.36
C ARG A 354 6.56 -1.79 -11.57
N SER A 355 6.61 -2.26 -12.81
CA SER A 355 6.63 -3.68 -13.14
C SER A 355 8.04 -4.27 -13.17
N SER A 356 8.50 -4.81 -12.04
CA SER A 356 9.70 -5.63 -11.98
C SER A 356 9.54 -6.76 -10.98
N ILE A 357 9.86 -7.98 -11.40
CA ILE A 357 9.87 -9.17 -10.52
C ILE A 357 10.86 -9.03 -9.35
N LEU A 358 11.86 -8.16 -9.49
CA LEU A 358 12.82 -7.84 -8.43
C LEU A 358 12.16 -7.08 -7.27
N LYS A 359 10.96 -6.50 -7.45
CA LYS A 359 10.24 -5.77 -6.39
C LYS A 359 9.38 -6.65 -5.48
N TYR A 360 9.40 -7.98 -5.66
CA TYR A 360 8.63 -8.90 -4.83
C TYR A 360 8.80 -8.61 -3.31
N PRO A 361 7.69 -8.52 -2.53
CA PRO A 361 6.29 -8.82 -2.90
C PRO A 361 5.45 -7.62 -3.37
N TRP A 362 6.06 -6.47 -3.69
CA TRP A 362 5.37 -5.25 -4.16
C TRP A 362 5.44 -5.09 -5.68
N ASP A 363 5.54 -6.20 -6.40
CA ASP A 363 5.48 -6.24 -7.84
C ASP A 363 4.05 -5.94 -8.33
N GLU A 364 3.96 -5.00 -9.28
CA GLU A 364 2.72 -4.62 -9.96
C GLU A 364 2.85 -4.93 -11.46
N TYR A 365 1.82 -5.52 -12.03
CA TYR A 365 1.78 -5.90 -13.44
C TYR A 365 0.54 -5.34 -14.11
N LEU A 366 0.63 -5.14 -15.42
CA LEU A 366 -0.47 -4.67 -16.23
C LEU A 366 -0.78 -5.70 -17.33
N ALA A 367 -2.00 -6.23 -17.32
CA ALA A 367 -2.54 -7.04 -18.39
C ALA A 367 -3.37 -6.14 -19.29
N ARG A 368 -2.92 -5.91 -20.53
CA ARG A 368 -3.66 -5.11 -21.51
C ARG A 368 -4.33 -6.02 -22.50
N PHE A 369 -5.55 -5.67 -22.89
CA PHE A 369 -6.29 -6.40 -23.91
C PHE A 369 -6.98 -5.41 -24.83
N ARG A 370 -7.02 -5.77 -26.10
CA ARG A 370 -7.74 -5.03 -27.11
C ARG A 370 -8.65 -5.99 -27.85
N LEU A 371 -9.96 -5.78 -27.73
CA LEU A 371 -10.98 -6.66 -28.29
C LEU A 371 -11.89 -5.87 -29.23
N TYR A 372 -12.41 -6.55 -30.24
CA TYR A 372 -13.52 -6.07 -31.05
C TYR A 372 -14.37 -7.28 -31.45
N ALA A 373 -15.65 -7.05 -31.76
CA ALA A 373 -16.52 -8.11 -32.27
C ALA A 373 -17.19 -7.65 -33.56
N LEU A 374 -17.35 -8.59 -34.49
CA LEU A 374 -18.05 -8.41 -35.76
C LEU A 374 -19.18 -9.43 -35.84
N ASP A 375 -20.30 -9.07 -36.47
CA ASP A 375 -21.29 -10.05 -36.89
C ASP A 375 -20.70 -10.89 -38.03
N ASN A 376 -20.68 -12.21 -37.86
CA ASN A 376 -20.12 -13.18 -38.82
C ASN A 376 -20.81 -13.09 -40.20
N VAL A 377 -22.09 -12.69 -40.25
CA VAL A 377 -22.84 -12.61 -41.51
C VAL A 377 -22.66 -11.25 -42.18
N THR A 378 -22.82 -10.15 -41.43
CA THR A 378 -22.84 -8.79 -42.00
C THR A 378 -21.48 -8.11 -42.00
N GLY A 379 -20.53 -8.57 -41.18
CA GLY A 379 -19.25 -7.90 -40.94
C GLY A 379 -19.36 -6.58 -40.17
N VAL A 380 -20.55 -6.25 -39.65
CA VAL A 380 -20.79 -5.01 -38.89
C VAL A 380 -20.26 -5.15 -37.46
N SER A 381 -19.68 -4.08 -36.93
CA SER A 381 -19.15 -4.06 -35.56
C SER A 381 -20.26 -4.20 -34.52
N ILE A 382 -20.03 -5.06 -33.53
CA ILE A 382 -20.90 -5.26 -32.37
C ILE A 382 -20.30 -4.49 -31.19
N PRO A 383 -21.07 -3.61 -30.52
CA PRO A 383 -20.60 -2.87 -29.36
C PRO A 383 -20.31 -3.80 -28.18
N LEU A 384 -19.16 -3.57 -27.53
CA LEU A 384 -18.65 -4.37 -26.43
C LEU A 384 -18.74 -3.62 -25.10
N ASN A 385 -18.97 -4.34 -24.01
CA ASN A 385 -18.91 -3.80 -22.65
C ASN A 385 -18.35 -4.82 -21.65
N ILE A 386 -17.73 -4.34 -20.57
CA ILE A 386 -17.24 -5.17 -19.47
C ILE A 386 -18.15 -4.93 -18.28
N THR A 387 -18.88 -5.95 -17.84
CA THR A 387 -19.80 -5.83 -16.71
C THR A 387 -19.12 -6.19 -15.40
N ARG A 388 -18.15 -7.10 -15.43
CA ARG A 388 -17.46 -7.62 -14.25
C ARG A 388 -16.00 -7.91 -14.57
N SER A 389 -15.11 -7.49 -13.70
CA SER A 389 -13.73 -7.98 -13.64
C SER A 389 -13.50 -8.58 -12.28
N SER A 390 -13.16 -9.86 -12.24
CA SER A 390 -12.73 -10.56 -11.04
C SER A 390 -11.39 -11.24 -11.29
N GLY A 391 -10.72 -11.66 -10.24
CA GLY A 391 -9.53 -12.47 -10.37
C GLY A 391 -9.22 -13.09 -9.03
N ILE A 392 -9.51 -14.37 -8.89
CA ILE A 392 -9.11 -15.14 -7.71
C ILE A 392 -7.86 -15.93 -8.12
N VAL A 393 -6.81 -15.22 -8.51
CA VAL A 393 -5.50 -15.86 -8.65
C VAL A 393 -4.92 -15.95 -7.26
N ALA A 394 -4.56 -17.16 -6.84
CA ALA A 394 -3.88 -17.35 -5.56
C ALA A 394 -2.70 -16.37 -5.44
N ASN A 395 -2.72 -15.53 -4.41
CA ASN A 395 -1.70 -14.54 -4.08
C ASN A 395 -1.68 -13.24 -4.91
N PHE A 396 -2.66 -13.00 -5.79
CA PHE A 396 -2.81 -11.72 -6.48
C PHE A 396 -4.19 -11.10 -6.23
N ASP A 397 -4.23 -9.78 -6.34
CA ASP A 397 -5.43 -8.97 -6.38
C ASP A 397 -5.49 -8.28 -7.75
N VAL A 398 -6.67 -8.31 -8.38
CA VAL A 398 -6.88 -7.87 -9.75
C VAL A 398 -7.89 -6.74 -9.75
N THR A 399 -7.49 -5.58 -10.26
CA THR A 399 -8.34 -4.40 -10.34
C THR A 399 -8.39 -3.89 -11.78
N LEU A 400 -9.56 -3.51 -12.26
CA LEU A 400 -9.69 -2.84 -13.57
C LEU A 400 -9.08 -1.43 -13.45
N GLU A 401 -8.00 -1.17 -14.19
CA GLU A 401 -7.36 0.15 -14.21
C GLU A 401 -8.13 1.10 -15.13
N HIS A 402 -8.47 0.64 -16.33
CA HIS A 402 -9.32 1.36 -17.28
C HIS A 402 -9.96 0.41 -18.31
N GLY A 403 -11.11 0.81 -18.84
CA GLY A 403 -11.76 0.21 -20.00
C GLY A 403 -12.31 1.31 -20.90
N ILE A 404 -11.69 1.51 -22.06
CA ILE A 404 -11.98 2.62 -22.99
C ILE A 404 -12.45 2.04 -24.31
N LEU A 405 -13.48 2.65 -24.90
CA LEU A 405 -13.97 2.29 -26.23
C LEU A 405 -13.43 3.29 -27.26
N PHE A 406 -12.67 2.79 -28.24
CA PHE A 406 -12.12 3.57 -29.33
C PHE A 406 -12.89 3.27 -30.63
N PRO A 407 -13.54 4.27 -31.25
CA PRO A 407 -14.01 4.13 -32.61
C PRO A 407 -12.82 4.18 -33.58
N THR A 408 -12.71 3.22 -34.49
CA THR A 408 -11.72 3.31 -35.58
C THR A 408 -12.19 4.29 -36.66
N TRP A 409 -11.56 5.46 -36.72
CA TRP A 409 -11.97 6.55 -37.61
C TRP A 409 -11.73 6.30 -39.11
N ASN A 410 -10.88 5.33 -39.46
CA ASN A 410 -10.47 5.08 -40.85
C ASN A 410 -10.95 3.74 -41.42
N ALA A 411 -11.78 2.98 -40.68
CA ALA A 411 -12.35 1.73 -41.15
C ALA A 411 -13.80 1.95 -41.60
N THR A 412 -14.15 1.45 -42.79
CA THR A 412 -15.54 1.34 -43.26
C THR A 412 -15.85 -0.15 -43.42
N PRO A 413 -16.70 -0.76 -42.57
CA PRO A 413 -17.45 -0.16 -41.46
C PRO A 413 -16.58 0.26 -40.26
N THR A 414 -17.02 1.26 -39.50
CA THR A 414 -16.35 1.70 -38.28
C THR A 414 -16.41 0.59 -37.23
N VAL A 415 -15.23 0.10 -36.81
CA VAL A 415 -15.11 -0.94 -35.79
C VAL A 415 -14.92 -0.30 -34.43
N GLN A 416 -15.74 -0.67 -33.46
CA GLN A 416 -15.57 -0.27 -32.08
C GLN A 416 -14.60 -1.23 -31.40
N ILE A 417 -13.51 -0.66 -30.88
CA ILE A 417 -12.46 -1.42 -30.21
C ILE A 417 -12.55 -1.13 -28.71
N LEU A 418 -12.66 -2.19 -27.91
CA LEU A 418 -12.54 -2.15 -26.45
C LEU A 418 -11.07 -2.33 -26.06
N ASP A 419 -10.46 -1.29 -25.49
CA ASP A 419 -9.11 -1.34 -24.92
C ASP A 419 -9.24 -1.34 -23.39
N LEU A 420 -8.79 -2.41 -22.75
CA LEU A 420 -8.91 -2.60 -21.32
C LEU A 420 -7.56 -2.95 -20.71
N ALA A 421 -7.31 -2.45 -19.50
CA ALA A 421 -6.14 -2.78 -18.73
C ALA A 421 -6.53 -3.23 -17.33
N LEU A 422 -6.09 -4.44 -16.97
CA LEU A 422 -6.21 -4.99 -15.62
C LEU A 422 -4.88 -4.81 -14.91
N GLN A 423 -4.91 -4.14 -13.77
CA GLN A 423 -3.80 -4.07 -12.85
C GLN A 423 -3.81 -5.33 -11.97
N VAL A 424 -2.68 -6.03 -11.95
CA VAL A 424 -2.47 -7.25 -11.17
C VAL A 424 -1.36 -7.00 -10.16
N LYS A 425 -1.71 -6.95 -8.88
CA LYS A 425 -0.78 -6.74 -7.76
C LYS A 425 -0.79 -7.95 -6.84
N ARG A 426 0.23 -8.11 -5.99
CA ARG A 426 0.17 -9.16 -4.96
C ARG A 426 -0.95 -8.88 -3.96
N SER A 427 -1.57 -9.95 -3.47
CA SER A 427 -2.64 -9.82 -2.47
C SER A 427 -2.08 -9.28 -1.16
N ASN A 428 -2.87 -8.48 -0.45
CA ASN A 428 -2.47 -7.92 0.85
C ASN A 428 -2.09 -9.03 1.85
N GLY A 429 -2.76 -10.19 1.78
CA GLY A 429 -2.44 -11.35 2.61
C GLY A 429 -1.04 -11.92 2.35
N LEU A 430 -0.64 -12.02 1.07
CA LEU A 430 0.72 -12.45 0.71
C LEU A 430 1.76 -11.45 1.22
N ILE A 431 1.53 -10.16 0.98
CA ILE A 431 2.45 -9.10 1.41
C ILE A 431 2.67 -9.16 2.92
N LEU A 432 1.58 -9.28 3.71
CA LEU A 432 1.65 -9.42 5.15
C LEU A 432 2.40 -10.69 5.60
N PHE A 433 2.13 -11.83 4.96
CA PHE A 433 2.81 -13.10 5.24
C PHE A 433 4.31 -12.98 5.00
N VAL A 434 4.71 -12.42 3.87
CA VAL A 434 6.11 -12.23 3.48
C VAL A 434 6.83 -11.28 4.43
N ILE A 435 6.21 -10.15 4.81
CA ILE A 435 6.75 -9.22 5.80
C ILE A 435 6.91 -9.89 7.17
N THR A 436 5.92 -10.67 7.60
CA THR A 436 5.95 -11.37 8.89
C THR A 436 7.11 -12.37 8.96
N ASN A 437 7.35 -13.14 7.89
CA ASN A 437 8.53 -14.02 7.81
C ASN A 437 9.83 -13.22 7.92
N GLY A 438 9.94 -12.11 7.20
CA GLY A 438 11.11 -11.22 7.31
C GLY A 438 11.36 -10.72 8.73
N VAL A 439 10.30 -10.34 9.48
CA VAL A 439 10.43 -9.93 10.88
C VAL A 439 10.91 -11.09 11.77
N VAL A 440 10.36 -12.29 11.60
CA VAL A 440 10.79 -13.48 12.35
C VAL A 440 12.26 -13.78 12.09
N ASP A 441 12.72 -13.71 10.84
CA ASP A 441 14.12 -13.94 10.46
C ASP A 441 15.07 -12.96 11.17
N TRP A 442 14.67 -11.69 11.25
CA TRP A 442 15.43 -10.67 11.98
C TRP A 442 15.46 -10.92 13.49
N LEU A 443 14.35 -11.36 14.09
CA LEU A 443 14.33 -11.72 15.52
C LEU A 443 15.25 -12.90 15.82
N VAL A 444 15.28 -13.89 14.94
CA VAL A 444 16.22 -15.03 15.03
C VAL A 444 17.66 -14.54 14.94
N ALA A 445 17.98 -13.65 14.00
CA ALA A 445 19.31 -13.06 13.87
C ALA A 445 19.75 -12.31 15.14
N VAL A 446 18.86 -11.48 15.70
CA VAL A 446 19.11 -10.73 16.93
C VAL A 446 19.35 -11.67 18.11
N ALA A 447 18.55 -12.73 18.25
CA ALA A 447 18.73 -13.72 19.31
C ALA A 447 20.12 -14.38 19.23
N PHE A 448 20.56 -14.79 18.04
CA PHE A 448 21.88 -15.38 17.86
C PHE A 448 23.03 -14.40 18.07
N LEU A 449 22.85 -13.13 17.70
CA LEU A 449 23.80 -12.06 18.01
C LEU A 449 23.93 -11.87 19.53
N LEU A 450 22.82 -11.85 20.26
CA LEU A 450 22.81 -11.73 21.72
C LEU A 450 23.49 -12.93 22.40
N VAL A 451 23.21 -14.16 21.94
CA VAL A 451 23.89 -15.37 22.44
C VAL A 451 25.39 -15.28 22.16
N SER A 452 25.78 -14.88 20.95
CA SER A 452 27.19 -14.71 20.59
C SER A 452 27.88 -13.68 21.47
N ALA A 453 27.28 -12.51 21.66
CA ALA A 453 27.79 -11.46 22.54
C ALA A 453 27.88 -11.92 24.01
N ALA A 454 26.85 -12.61 24.52
CA ALA A 454 26.84 -13.14 25.88
C ALA A 454 27.97 -14.16 26.08
N THR A 455 28.23 -15.04 25.12
CA THR A 455 29.34 -16.00 25.22
C THR A 455 30.72 -15.33 25.18
N MET A 456 30.85 -14.14 24.58
CA MET A 456 32.09 -13.37 24.62
C MET A 456 32.32 -12.72 25.99
N VAL A 457 31.27 -12.17 26.60
CA VAL A 457 31.36 -11.45 27.88
C VAL A 457 31.44 -12.42 29.06
N TYR A 458 30.61 -13.45 29.10
CA TYR A 458 30.53 -14.39 30.22
C TYR A 458 31.50 -15.56 30.02
N HIS A 459 32.59 -15.55 30.78
CA HIS A 459 33.66 -16.54 30.65
C HIS A 459 33.30 -17.92 31.25
N SER A 460 32.39 -18.00 32.23
CA SER A 460 32.27 -19.20 33.09
C SER A 460 31.21 -20.23 32.69
N HIS A 461 30.42 -20.01 31.64
CA HIS A 461 29.38 -20.96 31.24
C HIS A 461 29.95 -22.06 30.35
N ASP A 462 29.62 -23.32 30.69
CA ASP A 462 29.93 -24.49 29.87
C ASP A 462 29.10 -24.42 28.59
N ILE A 463 29.76 -24.10 27.47
CA ILE A 463 29.12 -24.03 26.16
C ILE A 463 28.97 -25.45 25.63
N TYR A 464 27.72 -25.89 25.45
CA TYR A 464 27.40 -27.16 24.81
C TYR A 464 27.69 -27.09 23.32
N THR A 465 28.26 -28.17 22.76
CA THR A 465 28.52 -28.29 21.31
C THR A 465 27.26 -28.18 20.48
N GLU A 466 26.11 -28.47 21.07
CA GLU A 466 24.80 -28.39 20.43
C GLU A 466 24.40 -26.95 20.06
N MET A 467 24.86 -25.94 20.82
CA MET A 467 24.58 -24.52 20.53
C MET A 467 25.14 -24.06 19.17
N PHE A 468 26.13 -24.76 18.62
CA PHE A 468 26.68 -24.46 17.29
C PHE A 468 25.80 -24.99 16.15
N VAL A 469 25.10 -26.11 16.37
CA VAL A 469 24.29 -26.76 15.33
C VAL A 469 23.05 -25.91 15.04
N VAL A 470 22.54 -25.17 16.02
CA VAL A 470 21.31 -24.38 15.89
C VAL A 470 21.41 -23.26 14.84
N PRO A 471 22.40 -22.34 14.85
CA PRO A 471 22.46 -21.28 13.84
C PRO A 471 22.83 -21.80 12.44
N LEU A 472 23.56 -22.92 12.33
CA LEU A 472 23.73 -23.61 11.04
C LEU A 472 22.40 -24.18 10.53
N GLY A 473 21.63 -24.83 11.40
CA GLY A 473 20.29 -25.32 11.08
C GLY A 473 19.36 -24.19 10.64
N ALA A 474 19.41 -23.06 11.36
CA ALA A 474 18.65 -21.85 11.03
C ALA A 474 19.05 -21.29 9.65
N LEU A 475 20.34 -21.28 9.31
CA LEU A 475 20.82 -20.81 8.01
C LEU A 475 20.24 -21.63 6.84
N PHE A 476 20.22 -22.96 6.98
CA PHE A 476 19.61 -23.84 5.97
C PHE A 476 18.09 -23.72 5.94
N SER A 477 17.44 -23.58 7.11
CA SER A 477 15.99 -23.41 7.16
C SER A 477 15.54 -22.10 6.50
N LEU A 478 16.30 -21.01 6.65
CA LEU A 478 15.98 -19.73 6.02
C LEU A 478 15.98 -19.81 4.49
N ILE A 479 17.00 -20.46 3.92
CA ILE A 479 17.07 -20.69 2.46
C ILE A 479 15.90 -21.55 1.99
N SER A 480 15.48 -22.53 2.80
CA SER A 480 14.33 -23.37 2.51
C SER A 480 13.00 -22.61 2.62
N VAL A 481 12.78 -21.83 3.67
CA VAL A 481 11.58 -20.99 3.86
C VAL A 481 11.45 -20.02 2.68
N ARG A 482 12.55 -19.38 2.30
CA ARG A 482 12.64 -18.52 1.13
C ARG A 482 12.17 -19.23 -0.14
N ALA A 483 12.71 -20.42 -0.42
CA ALA A 483 12.38 -21.18 -1.62
C ALA A 483 10.90 -21.61 -1.67
N ASN A 484 10.23 -21.64 -0.50
CA ASN A 484 8.83 -21.99 -0.36
C ASN A 484 7.90 -20.76 -0.25
N LEU A 485 8.40 -19.53 -0.41
CA LEU A 485 7.55 -18.34 -0.41
C LEU A 485 6.60 -18.35 -1.62
N PRO A 486 5.29 -18.12 -1.43
CA PRO A 486 4.33 -18.23 -2.52
C PRO A 486 4.60 -17.19 -3.61
N GLY A 487 4.81 -17.66 -4.83
CA GLY A 487 4.99 -16.79 -6.00
C GLY A 487 6.30 -15.98 -6.00
N ALA A 488 7.26 -16.30 -5.11
CA ALA A 488 8.60 -15.74 -5.17
C ALA A 488 9.34 -16.29 -6.39
N PRO A 489 10.05 -15.44 -7.16
CA PRO A 489 10.83 -15.92 -8.30
C PRO A 489 11.97 -16.85 -7.84
N PRO A 490 12.37 -17.81 -8.69
CA PRO A 490 13.54 -18.63 -8.43
C PRO A 490 14.83 -17.79 -8.47
N GLY A 491 15.78 -18.09 -7.59
CA GLY A 491 17.09 -17.44 -7.55
C GLY A 491 17.09 -16.10 -6.81
N PHE A 492 18.25 -15.67 -6.28
CA PHE A 492 18.42 -14.47 -5.44
C PHE A 492 18.35 -13.16 -6.23
N GLY A 493 17.81 -12.11 -5.60
CA GLY A 493 17.86 -10.75 -6.14
C GLY A 493 16.55 -9.97 -6.01
N THR A 494 15.55 -10.52 -5.33
CA THR A 494 14.36 -9.75 -4.98
C THR A 494 14.67 -8.72 -3.89
N ALA A 495 13.78 -7.74 -3.75
CA ALA A 495 13.85 -6.75 -2.69
C ALA A 495 13.91 -7.44 -1.32
N ILE A 496 13.03 -8.42 -1.07
CA ILE A 496 13.07 -9.15 0.21
C ILE A 496 14.40 -9.87 0.44
N ASP A 497 14.96 -10.55 -0.57
CA ASP A 497 16.24 -11.23 -0.40
C ASP A 497 17.34 -10.25 0.00
N SER A 498 17.34 -9.07 -0.62
CA SER A 498 18.34 -8.04 -0.42
C SER A 498 18.24 -7.41 0.98
N TYR A 499 17.03 -7.28 1.53
CA TYR A 499 16.79 -6.57 2.79
C TYR A 499 16.67 -7.47 4.02
N THR A 500 16.23 -8.72 3.87
CA THR A 500 16.04 -9.63 5.00
C THR A 500 17.00 -10.80 4.94
N ILE A 501 16.87 -11.63 3.90
CA ILE A 501 17.49 -12.96 3.88
C ILE A 501 19.01 -12.88 3.78
N LEU A 502 19.55 -12.05 2.88
CA LEU A 502 20.99 -11.91 2.70
C LEU A 502 21.66 -11.31 3.95
N PRO A 503 21.21 -10.17 4.52
CA PRO A 503 21.78 -9.65 5.76
C PRO A 503 21.69 -10.64 6.92
N VAL A 504 20.53 -11.28 7.12
CA VAL A 504 20.33 -12.26 8.20
C VAL A 504 21.26 -13.47 8.02
N THR A 505 21.39 -13.99 6.80
CA THR A 505 22.28 -15.11 6.49
C THR A 505 23.74 -14.76 6.78
N ILE A 506 24.20 -13.55 6.41
CA ILE A 506 25.55 -13.07 6.71
C ILE A 506 25.76 -12.97 8.22
N ILE A 507 24.81 -12.39 8.95
CA ILE A 507 24.87 -12.25 10.41
C ILE A 507 24.93 -13.63 11.07
N LEU A 508 24.06 -14.57 10.70
CA LEU A 508 24.05 -15.93 11.26
C LEU A 508 25.31 -16.71 10.92
N GLY A 509 25.82 -16.58 9.69
CA GLY A 509 27.09 -17.17 9.28
C GLY A 509 28.26 -16.63 10.10
N ALA A 510 28.33 -15.31 10.29
CA ALA A 510 29.35 -14.68 11.12
C ALA A 510 29.24 -15.11 12.59
N CYS A 511 28.03 -15.12 13.18
CA CYS A 511 27.80 -15.59 14.55
C CYS A 511 28.26 -17.03 14.72
N SER A 512 27.90 -17.91 13.78
CA SER A 512 28.30 -19.32 13.79
C SER A 512 29.82 -19.46 13.76
N PHE A 513 30.49 -18.72 12.88
CA PHE A 513 31.96 -18.73 12.77
C PHE A 513 32.63 -18.24 14.06
N PHE A 514 32.18 -17.12 14.64
CA PHE A 514 32.75 -16.59 15.87
C PHE A 514 32.54 -17.52 17.07
N LEU A 515 31.36 -18.13 17.20
CA LEU A 515 31.08 -19.13 18.24
C LEU A 515 32.01 -20.34 18.09
N LEU A 516 32.19 -20.85 16.86
CA LEU A 516 33.07 -21.99 16.58
C LEU A 516 34.53 -21.66 16.95
N LEU A 517 35.01 -20.48 16.54
CA LEU A 517 36.36 -19.99 16.85
C LEU A 517 36.57 -19.86 18.36
N MET A 518 35.60 -19.26 19.07
CA MET A 518 35.67 -19.11 20.52
C MET A 518 35.68 -20.45 21.25
N ILE A 519 34.85 -21.41 20.82
CA ILE A 519 34.84 -22.77 21.37
C ILE A 519 36.19 -23.46 21.13
N LEU A 520 36.74 -23.36 19.92
CA LEU A 520 38.05 -23.92 19.57
C LEU A 520 39.16 -23.33 20.45
N LEU A 521 39.22 -22.01 20.57
CA LEU A 521 40.21 -21.31 21.40
C LEU A 521 40.08 -21.70 22.88
N ARG A 522 38.85 -21.81 23.41
CA ARG A 522 38.61 -22.27 24.79
C ARG A 522 39.08 -23.71 24.99
N ARG A 523 38.81 -24.61 24.04
CA ARG A 523 39.27 -26.02 24.09
C ARG A 523 40.79 -26.14 24.08
N VAL A 524 41.45 -25.40 23.18
CA VAL A 524 42.92 -25.37 23.10
C VAL A 524 43.53 -24.87 24.41
N ARG A 525 43.05 -23.73 24.95
CA ARG A 525 43.52 -23.21 26.25
C ARG A 525 43.30 -24.20 27.39
N LYS A 526 42.15 -24.89 27.42
CA LYS A 526 41.87 -25.93 28.44
C LYS A 526 42.81 -27.12 28.30
N SER A 527 43.17 -27.53 27.08
CA SER A 527 44.15 -28.58 26.81
C SER A 527 45.54 -28.21 27.32
N ILE A 528 46.02 -27.00 26.99
CA ILE A 528 47.33 -26.48 27.46
C ILE A 528 47.38 -26.45 28.99
N ARG A 529 46.37 -25.88 29.67
CA ARG A 529 46.31 -25.87 31.14
C ARG A 529 46.29 -27.28 31.75
N ARG A 530 45.66 -28.26 31.09
CA ARG A 530 45.68 -29.66 31.53
C ARG A 530 47.08 -30.28 31.38
N GLN A 531 47.78 -29.99 30.29
CA GLN A 531 49.17 -30.43 30.09
C GLN A 531 50.10 -29.81 31.14
N GLU A 532 49.99 -28.51 31.40
CA GLU A 532 50.76 -27.82 32.45
C GLU A 532 50.49 -28.41 33.84
N LYS A 533 49.23 -28.67 34.20
CA LYS A 533 48.88 -29.33 35.47
C LYS A 533 49.45 -30.74 35.57
N LYS A 534 49.42 -31.52 34.48
CA LYS A 534 50.02 -32.86 34.44
C LYS A 534 51.55 -32.78 34.59
N ALA A 535 52.20 -31.82 33.92
CA ALA A 535 53.64 -31.59 34.02
C ALA A 535 54.06 -31.19 35.45
N ARG A 536 53.32 -30.29 36.11
CA ARG A 536 53.57 -29.91 37.51
C ARG A 536 53.41 -31.09 38.46
N LYS A 537 52.33 -31.87 38.34
CA LYS A 537 52.14 -33.09 39.15
C LYS A 537 53.23 -34.14 38.92
N ALA A 538 53.67 -34.32 37.68
CA ALA A 538 54.77 -35.22 37.35
C ALA A 538 56.09 -34.75 38.01
N GLN A 539 56.37 -33.44 37.97
CA GLN A 539 57.53 -32.85 38.62
C GLN A 539 57.48 -33.01 40.15
N GLU A 540 56.34 -32.72 40.78
CA GLU A 540 56.13 -32.93 42.23
C GLU A 540 56.34 -34.40 42.62
N SER A 541 55.84 -35.35 41.82
CA SER A 541 56.03 -36.79 42.07
C SER A 541 57.48 -37.24 41.96
N ASN A 542 58.27 -36.61 41.08
CA ASN A 542 59.70 -36.90 40.93
C ASN A 542 60.52 -36.31 42.09
N VAL A 543 60.19 -35.11 42.55
CA VAL A 543 60.83 -34.50 43.73
C VAL A 543 60.59 -35.36 44.98
N LEU A 544 59.35 -35.86 45.17
CA LEU A 544 59.04 -36.74 46.29
C LEU A 544 59.87 -38.03 46.27
N LYS A 545 60.05 -38.64 45.07
CA LYS A 545 60.87 -39.85 44.92
C LYS A 545 62.34 -39.65 45.25
N ILE A 546 62.90 -38.48 44.96
CA ILE A 546 64.31 -38.16 45.26
C ILE A 546 64.53 -38.04 46.77
N ASN A 547 63.58 -37.44 47.50
CA ASN A 547 63.67 -37.28 48.96
C ASN A 547 63.37 -38.57 49.74
N THR A 548 62.73 -39.57 49.12
CA THR A 548 62.50 -40.89 49.74
C THR A 548 63.57 -41.92 49.42
N LYS A 549 64.70 -41.56 48.79
CA LYS A 549 65.82 -42.49 48.63
C LYS A 549 66.37 -42.78 50.04
N PRO A 550 66.16 -43.98 50.61
CA PRO A 550 66.59 -44.26 51.96
C PRO A 550 68.11 -44.15 52.00
N GLU A 551 68.61 -43.21 52.78
CA GLU A 551 69.95 -43.29 53.31
C GLU A 551 70.06 -44.69 53.95
N LYS A 552 71.03 -45.48 53.51
CA LYS A 552 71.33 -46.81 54.06
C LYS A 552 71.67 -46.65 55.54
N VAL A 553 70.66 -46.64 56.40
CA VAL A 553 70.83 -46.83 57.82
C VAL A 553 71.09 -48.32 58.04
N VAL A 554 72.27 -48.62 58.56
CA VAL A 554 72.69 -49.95 59.01
C VAL A 554 71.67 -50.49 60.02
N PRO A 555 71.17 -51.72 59.87
CA PRO A 555 70.13 -52.24 60.72
C PRO A 555 70.68 -52.54 62.13
N VAL A 556 70.11 -51.89 63.15
CA VAL A 556 70.16 -52.41 64.52
C VAL A 556 68.94 -53.30 64.71
N MET A 557 69.24 -54.58 64.91
CA MET A 557 68.30 -55.68 65.10
C MET A 557 67.60 -55.53 66.47
N TYR A 558 66.29 -55.25 66.46
CA TYR A 558 65.43 -55.50 67.62
C TYR A 558 64.35 -56.51 67.25
N LEU A 559 64.48 -57.70 67.83
CA LEU A 559 63.45 -58.72 67.93
C LEU A 559 62.26 -58.15 68.70
N ARG A 560 61.07 -58.13 68.08
CA ARG A 560 59.82 -58.13 68.85
C ARG A 560 58.74 -58.95 68.16
N ALA A 561 58.10 -59.77 68.98
CA ALA A 561 57.31 -60.93 68.66
C ALA A 561 55.89 -60.63 68.14
N CYS A 562 55.34 -61.69 67.54
CA CYS A 562 54.02 -61.91 66.97
C CYS A 562 52.81 -61.26 67.67
N SER A 563 51.82 -60.86 66.85
CA SER A 563 50.39 -61.12 67.11
C SER A 563 49.57 -60.91 65.82
N GLN A 564 49.00 -61.99 65.27
CA GLN A 564 47.74 -61.96 64.50
C GLN A 564 46.58 -61.56 65.44
N PRO A 565 45.30 -61.33 65.01
CA PRO A 565 44.61 -61.74 63.77
C PRO A 565 43.68 -60.66 63.16
N GLY A 566 42.91 -61.02 62.12
CA GLY A 566 41.64 -60.36 61.83
C GLY A 566 41.26 -60.23 60.36
N SER A 567 40.58 -61.25 59.85
CA SER A 567 39.74 -61.27 58.65
C SER A 567 38.44 -60.46 58.82
N GLU A 568 37.98 -59.78 57.77
CA GLU A 568 36.58 -59.47 57.38
C GLU A 568 36.65 -58.45 56.21
N GLU A 569 36.32 -58.77 54.95
CA GLU A 569 35.02 -59.09 54.32
C GLU A 569 34.18 -57.84 53.93
N SER A 570 33.97 -57.70 52.61
CA SER A 570 32.88 -57.04 51.85
C SER A 570 32.47 -55.57 52.09
N ALA A 571 32.54 -54.75 51.03
CA ALA A 571 31.39 -54.38 50.18
C ALA A 571 31.85 -53.55 48.97
#